data_AF-A0AAV9APC9-F1
#
_entry.id   AF-A0AAV9APC9-F1
#
_cell.length_a   1.000
_cell.length_b   1.000
_cell.length_c   1.000
_cell.angle_alpha   90.00
_cell.angle_beta   90.00
_cell.angle_gamma   90.00
#
_symmetry.space_group_name_H-M   'P 1'
#
loop_
_entity.id
_entity.type
_entity.pdbx_description
1 polymer ?
#
loop_
_entity_poly.entity_id
_entity_poly.type
_entity_poly.pdbx_seq_one_letter_code
_entity_poly.pdbx_strand_id
1 'polypeptide(L)'
;MGLGLLASFAVPLDANATRVEYFATVGEPMCDMSFAKSGLGYCDVSLGTGVEPPFGQLINIHYTARFEDGTVFDSSYKRGRPLTMRIGVGKVLRGLDQGIIGGGGVPAMHVGGKRKLLIPPKLAYGPEPAGCFSGDCNVPANATLLYDILFVGVYK
;
A
#
# COMPACT_ATOMS: atom_id res chain seq x y z
N MET A 1 25.43 -39.24 16.14
CA MET A 1 24.18 -38.93 16.85
C MET A 1 24.15 -37.42 17.06
N GLY A 2 23.34 -36.70 16.28
CA GLY A 2 23.29 -35.23 16.31
C GLY A 2 22.50 -34.69 15.13
N LEU A 3 21.18 -34.91 15.13
CA LEU A 3 20.25 -34.35 14.15
C LEU A 3 20.00 -32.88 14.50
N GLY A 4 20.43 -31.97 13.63
CA GLY A 4 20.03 -30.56 13.68
C GLY A 4 18.58 -30.43 13.18
N LEU A 5 17.69 -29.98 14.05
CA LEU A 5 16.31 -29.63 13.69
C LEU A 5 16.32 -28.35 12.82
N LEU A 6 15.95 -28.51 11.56
CA LEU A 6 15.49 -27.39 10.74
C LEU A 6 14.12 -26.96 11.26
N ALA A 7 14.06 -25.81 11.93
CA ALA A 7 12.79 -25.16 12.24
C ALA A 7 12.21 -24.59 10.94
N SER A 8 11.32 -25.35 10.31
CA SER A 8 10.46 -24.83 9.24
C SER A 8 9.50 -23.82 9.86
N PHE A 9 9.72 -22.53 9.59
CA PHE A 9 8.73 -21.50 9.87
C PHE A 9 7.56 -21.68 8.90
N ALA A 10 6.48 -22.31 9.38
CA ALA A 10 5.21 -22.31 8.69
C ALA A 10 4.54 -20.95 8.90
N VAL A 11 4.60 -20.09 7.89
CA VAL A 11 3.77 -18.89 7.83
C VAL A 11 2.31 -19.35 7.65
N PRO A 12 1.32 -18.81 8.38
CA PRO A 12 -0.06 -19.25 8.25
C PRO A 12 -0.55 -18.98 6.82
N LEU A 13 -1.02 -20.03 6.14
CA LEU A 13 -1.67 -19.91 4.84
C LEU A 13 -3.05 -19.28 5.08
N ASP A 14 -3.19 -17.99 4.79
CA ASP A 14 -4.48 -17.32 4.87
C ASP A 14 -5.36 -17.81 3.70
N ALA A 15 -6.24 -18.78 4.00
CA ALA A 15 -6.93 -19.63 3.02
C ALA A 15 -7.97 -18.89 2.15
N ASN A 16 -8.12 -17.57 2.31
CA ASN A 16 -9.06 -16.74 1.56
C ASN A 16 -8.38 -15.74 0.61
N ALA A 17 -7.05 -15.68 0.56
CA ALA A 17 -6.37 -14.88 -0.46
C ALA A 17 -6.54 -15.55 -1.83
N THR A 18 -7.05 -14.81 -2.82
CA THR A 18 -7.07 -15.35 -4.19
C THR A 18 -5.64 -15.63 -4.66
N ARG A 19 -5.45 -16.64 -5.52
CA ARG A 19 -4.12 -17.04 -6.01
C ARG A 19 -3.29 -15.85 -6.54
N VAL A 20 -3.94 -14.85 -7.13
CA VAL A 20 -3.32 -13.61 -7.64
C VAL A 20 -2.81 -12.72 -6.51
N GLU A 21 -3.56 -12.57 -5.42
CA GLU A 21 -3.16 -11.77 -4.24
C GLU A 21 -2.02 -12.43 -3.46
N TYR A 22 -2.04 -13.76 -3.38
CA TYR A 22 -0.94 -14.53 -2.78
C TYR A 22 0.38 -14.30 -3.55
N PHE A 23 0.37 -14.45 -4.87
CA PHE A 23 1.60 -14.25 -5.67
C PHE A 23 2.08 -12.79 -5.69
N ALA A 24 1.18 -11.82 -5.58
CA ALA A 24 1.56 -10.41 -5.50
C ALA A 24 2.28 -10.05 -4.18
N THR A 25 2.11 -10.84 -3.11
CA THR A 25 2.55 -10.46 -1.76
C THR A 25 3.70 -11.31 -1.21
N VAL A 26 3.73 -12.62 -1.50
CA VAL A 26 4.73 -13.55 -0.91
C VAL A 26 6.09 -13.52 -1.64
N GLY A 27 6.13 -13.03 -2.87
CA GLY A 27 7.36 -12.97 -3.68
C GLY A 27 8.10 -11.64 -3.67
N GLU A 28 7.55 -10.59 -3.08
CA GLU A 28 8.19 -9.26 -3.10
C GLU A 28 9.21 -9.12 -1.97
N PRO A 29 10.43 -8.64 -2.27
CA PRO A 29 11.47 -8.54 -1.26
C PRO A 29 10.98 -7.70 -0.07
N MET A 30 11.33 -8.18 1.13
CA MET A 30 11.26 -7.35 2.33
C MET A 30 12.21 -6.17 2.12
N CYS A 31 11.78 -5.00 2.56
CA CYS A 31 12.55 -3.80 2.32
C CYS A 31 12.45 -2.89 3.55
N ASP A 32 13.54 -2.21 3.87
CA ASP A 32 13.68 -1.46 5.12
C ASP A 32 12.89 -0.15 5.05
N MET A 33 11.98 0.02 6.01
CA MET A 33 11.10 1.18 6.05
C MET A 33 11.84 2.43 6.50
N SER A 34 11.78 3.47 5.67
CA SER A 34 12.17 4.83 6.02
C SER A 34 10.95 5.60 6.52
N PHE A 35 11.14 6.48 7.50
CA PHE A 35 10.03 7.22 8.12
C PHE A 35 10.19 8.73 7.93
N ALA A 36 9.12 9.36 7.43
CA ALA A 36 9.00 10.81 7.36
C ALA A 36 8.64 11.39 8.73
N LYS A 37 8.86 12.71 8.92
CA LYS A 37 8.43 13.43 10.15
C LYS A 37 6.92 13.33 10.40
N SER A 38 6.14 13.17 9.34
CA SER A 38 4.70 12.95 9.43
C SER A 38 4.34 11.57 10.01
N GLY A 39 5.30 10.66 10.21
CA GLY A 39 5.09 9.27 10.63
C GLY A 39 4.72 8.34 9.48
N LEU A 40 4.65 8.83 8.24
CA LEU A 40 4.50 8.00 7.06
C LEU A 40 5.77 7.14 6.89
N GLY A 41 5.59 5.83 6.97
CA GLY A 41 6.63 4.87 6.58
C GLY A 41 6.57 4.62 5.09
N TYR A 42 7.72 4.51 4.43
CA TYR A 42 7.81 4.16 3.02
C TYR A 42 9.03 3.31 2.74
N CYS A 43 8.93 2.51 1.68
CA CYS A 43 10.04 1.75 1.16
C CYS A 43 9.88 1.51 -0.33
N ASP A 44 10.89 1.87 -1.12
CA ASP A 44 10.94 1.59 -2.56
C ASP A 44 11.46 0.17 -2.80
N VAL A 45 10.55 -0.73 -3.16
CA VAL A 45 10.86 -2.11 -3.53
C VAL A 45 11.60 -2.13 -4.87
N SER A 46 11.18 -1.28 -5.81
CA SER A 46 11.88 -1.04 -7.06
C SER A 46 11.61 0.37 -7.55
N LEU A 47 12.67 1.09 -7.92
CA LEU A 47 12.54 2.43 -8.48
C LEU A 47 11.95 2.37 -9.89
N GLY A 48 11.01 3.26 -10.17
CA GLY A 48 10.51 3.48 -11.52
C GLY A 48 11.49 4.29 -12.35
N THR A 49 11.40 4.19 -13.67
CA THR A 49 12.25 4.93 -14.61
C THR A 49 11.48 5.92 -15.47
N GLY A 50 10.15 5.93 -15.37
CA GLY A 50 9.31 6.87 -16.08
C GLY A 50 9.11 8.17 -15.32
N VAL A 51 8.17 9.00 -15.78
CA VAL A 51 7.92 10.33 -15.22
C VAL A 51 7.38 10.28 -13.78
N GLU A 52 7.59 11.34 -13.03
CA GLU A 52 6.93 11.59 -11.75
C GLU A 52 5.43 11.89 -11.93
N PRO A 53 4.57 11.65 -10.92
CA PRO A 53 3.16 11.98 -10.97
C PRO A 53 2.96 13.51 -11.01
N PRO A 54 2.30 14.06 -12.03
CA PRO A 54 2.05 15.50 -12.08
C PRO A 54 1.01 15.90 -11.01
N PHE A 55 1.28 17.01 -10.32
CA PHE A 55 0.36 17.56 -9.31
C PHE A 55 -1.05 17.78 -9.89
N GLY A 56 -2.07 17.31 -9.16
CA GLY A 56 -3.47 17.51 -9.51
C GLY A 56 -3.96 16.71 -10.71
N GLN A 57 -3.13 15.86 -11.31
CA GLN A 57 -3.54 15.03 -12.45
C GLN A 57 -4.08 13.66 -12.04
N LEU A 58 -4.73 13.01 -13.00
CA LEU A 58 -5.19 11.63 -12.87
C LEU A 58 -4.00 10.69 -13.13
N ILE A 59 -3.84 9.70 -12.27
CA ILE A 59 -2.83 8.65 -12.39
C ILE A 59 -3.49 7.28 -12.28
N ASN A 60 -2.82 6.26 -12.80
CA ASN A 60 -3.20 4.86 -12.66
C ASN A 60 -2.21 4.17 -11.71
N ILE A 61 -2.76 3.45 -10.73
CA ILE A 61 -1.98 2.60 -9.83
C ILE A 61 -2.57 1.20 -9.74
N HIS A 62 -1.71 0.21 -9.62
CA HIS A 62 -2.08 -1.04 -8.97
C HIS A 62 -1.75 -0.96 -7.49
N TYR A 63 -2.59 -1.56 -6.65
CA TYR A 63 -2.31 -1.62 -5.22
C TYR A 63 -2.98 -2.81 -4.54
N THR A 64 -2.44 -3.16 -3.39
CA THR A 64 -3.06 -3.99 -2.37
C THR A 64 -3.00 -3.25 -1.04
N ALA A 65 -4.13 -3.12 -0.35
CA ALA A 65 -4.27 -2.45 0.93
C ALA A 65 -4.69 -3.45 2.00
N ARG A 66 -3.98 -3.43 3.13
CA ARG A 66 -4.17 -4.37 4.24
C ARG A 66 -3.96 -3.73 5.60
N PHE A 67 -4.45 -4.39 6.64
CA PHE A 67 -4.16 -4.06 8.03
C PHE A 67 -2.83 -4.69 8.47
N GLU A 68 -2.36 -4.33 9.68
CA GLU A 68 -1.11 -4.83 10.24
C GLU A 68 -1.13 -6.35 10.53
N ASP A 69 -2.31 -6.92 10.72
CA ASP A 69 -2.51 -8.37 10.87
C ASP A 69 -2.41 -9.14 9.53
N GLY A 70 -2.25 -8.43 8.42
CA GLY A 70 -2.16 -9.00 7.07
C GLY A 70 -3.49 -9.06 6.31
N THR A 71 -4.63 -8.79 6.98
CA THR A 71 -5.96 -8.86 6.38
C THR A 71 -6.08 -7.84 5.23
N VAL A 72 -6.27 -8.33 4.01
CA VAL A 72 -6.45 -7.49 2.81
C VAL A 72 -7.90 -7.02 2.73
N PHE A 73 -8.12 -5.71 2.90
CA PHE A 73 -9.46 -5.12 2.82
C PHE A 73 -9.78 -4.55 1.43
N ASP A 74 -8.77 -4.21 0.63
CA ASP A 74 -8.97 -3.73 -0.74
C ASP A 74 -7.77 -4.03 -1.64
N SER A 75 -8.03 -4.30 -2.93
CA SER A 75 -6.97 -4.52 -3.92
C SER A 75 -7.51 -4.24 -5.32
N SER A 76 -6.74 -3.53 -6.14
CA SER A 76 -7.12 -3.29 -7.53
C SER A 76 -7.00 -4.55 -8.40
N TYR A 77 -6.19 -5.53 -7.97
CA TYR A 77 -6.04 -6.80 -8.66
C TYR A 77 -7.32 -7.65 -8.61
N LYS A 78 -8.11 -7.57 -7.53
CA LYS A 78 -9.46 -8.19 -7.46
C LYS A 78 -10.38 -7.71 -8.59
N ARG A 79 -10.17 -6.48 -9.07
CA ARG A 79 -10.94 -5.86 -10.15
C ARG A 79 -10.32 -6.07 -11.55
N GLY A 80 -9.13 -6.67 -11.62
CA GLY A 80 -8.42 -6.92 -12.88
C GLY A 80 -7.94 -5.67 -13.63
N ARG A 81 -8.00 -4.48 -13.01
CA ARG A 81 -7.61 -3.21 -13.65
C ARG A 81 -7.04 -2.20 -12.65
N PRO A 82 -6.16 -1.28 -13.08
CA PRO A 82 -5.65 -0.21 -12.23
C PRO A 82 -6.78 0.66 -11.66
N LEU A 83 -6.51 1.28 -10.51
CA LEU A 83 -7.33 2.37 -9.99
C LEU A 83 -6.85 3.69 -10.59
N THR A 84 -7.78 4.42 -11.21
CA THR A 84 -7.55 5.81 -11.62
C THR A 84 -7.93 6.75 -10.48
N MET A 85 -7.00 7.61 -10.08
CA MET A 85 -7.22 8.57 -8.99
C MET A 85 -6.53 9.90 -9.26
N ARG A 86 -7.10 11.00 -8.72
CA ARG A 86 -6.50 12.33 -8.79
C ARG A 86 -5.58 12.55 -7.60
N ILE A 87 -4.29 12.81 -7.85
CA ILE A 87 -3.26 12.89 -6.82
C ILE A 87 -2.88 14.34 -6.49
N GLY A 88 -2.45 14.59 -5.25
CA GLY A 88 -1.88 15.86 -4.78
C GLY A 88 -2.89 16.92 -4.37
N VAL A 89 -4.19 16.65 -4.51
CA VAL A 89 -5.28 17.62 -4.25
C VAL A 89 -6.14 17.27 -3.05
N GLY A 90 -5.71 16.32 -2.20
CA GLY A 90 -6.43 15.94 -0.98
C GLY A 90 -7.75 15.23 -1.26
N LYS A 91 -7.87 14.55 -2.41
CA LYS A 91 -9.03 13.73 -2.78
C LYS A 91 -8.87 12.25 -2.46
N VAL A 92 -7.70 11.86 -1.97
CA VAL A 92 -7.36 10.52 -1.48
C VAL A 92 -6.77 10.63 -0.08
N LEU A 93 -6.42 9.49 0.54
CA LEU A 93 -5.74 9.49 1.84
C LEU A 93 -4.49 10.36 1.77
N ARG A 94 -4.28 11.21 2.79
CA ARG A 94 -3.12 12.12 2.84
C ARG A 94 -1.80 11.35 2.75
N GLY A 95 -1.74 10.15 3.32
CA GLY A 95 -0.58 9.27 3.22
C GLY A 95 -0.32 8.74 1.81
N LEU A 96 -1.37 8.52 1.01
CA LEU A 96 -1.22 8.14 -0.40
C LEU A 96 -0.76 9.32 -1.24
N ASP A 97 -1.35 10.51 -1.02
CA ASP A 97 -0.89 11.75 -1.67
C ASP A 97 0.61 11.96 -1.38
N GLN A 98 0.99 12.07 -0.11
CA GLN A 98 2.39 12.25 0.30
C GLN A 98 3.30 11.11 -0.15
N GLY A 99 2.81 9.87 -0.11
CA GLY A 99 3.58 8.68 -0.45
C GLY A 99 3.84 8.49 -1.95
N ILE A 100 2.98 9.02 -2.82
CA ILE A 100 3.09 8.89 -4.28
C ILE A 100 3.71 10.14 -4.89
N ILE A 101 3.18 11.34 -4.60
CA ILE A 101 3.71 12.60 -5.13
C ILE A 101 5.00 13.05 -4.45
N GLY A 102 5.28 12.50 -3.26
CA GLY A 102 6.34 12.96 -2.39
C GLY A 102 5.90 14.11 -1.48
N GLY A 103 6.76 14.45 -0.53
CA GLY A 103 6.51 15.52 0.45
C GLY A 103 6.86 15.11 1.87
N GLY A 104 7.12 16.09 2.74
CA GLY A 104 7.43 15.85 4.15
C GLY A 104 8.66 14.96 4.42
N GLY A 105 9.56 14.82 3.43
CA GLY A 105 10.72 13.93 3.49
C GLY A 105 10.58 12.62 2.70
N VAL A 106 9.45 12.39 2.03
CA VAL A 106 9.25 11.26 1.12
C VAL A 106 9.56 11.71 -0.33
N PRO A 107 10.41 11.00 -1.08
CA PRO A 107 10.65 11.29 -2.50
C PRO A 107 9.46 10.92 -3.36
N ALA A 108 9.28 11.54 -4.53
CA ALA A 108 8.22 11.18 -5.46
C ALA A 108 8.41 9.76 -6.03
N MET A 109 7.31 9.05 -6.30
CA MET A 109 7.36 7.82 -7.10
C MET A 109 7.58 8.15 -8.58
N HIS A 110 8.14 7.19 -9.31
CA HIS A 110 8.30 7.26 -10.76
C HIS A 110 7.47 6.15 -11.41
N VAL A 111 6.98 6.39 -12.63
CA VAL A 111 6.21 5.37 -13.38
C VAL A 111 7.03 4.08 -13.52
N GLY A 112 6.37 2.95 -13.27
CA GLY A 112 6.96 1.61 -13.16
C GLY A 112 7.48 1.26 -11.76
N GLY A 113 7.52 2.23 -10.85
CA GLY A 113 8.02 2.04 -9.50
C GLY A 113 7.07 1.27 -8.59
N LYS A 114 7.64 0.46 -7.70
CA LYS A 114 6.94 -0.27 -6.65
C LYS A 114 7.33 0.27 -5.29
N ARG A 115 6.34 0.68 -4.50
CA ARG A 115 6.55 1.24 -3.16
C ARG A 115 5.59 0.62 -2.16
N LYS A 116 6.13 0.30 -0.98
CA LYS A 116 5.36 -0.04 0.20
C LYS A 116 5.18 1.21 1.06
N LEU A 117 3.98 1.42 1.60
CA LEU A 117 3.68 2.49 2.54
C LEU A 117 3.09 1.90 3.82
N LEU A 118 3.48 2.48 4.96
CA LEU A 118 2.81 2.33 6.25
C LEU A 118 2.21 3.67 6.60
N ILE A 119 0.89 3.75 6.48
CA ILE A 119 0.13 4.98 6.64
C ILE A 119 -0.47 5.00 8.05
N PRO A 120 0.04 5.84 8.97
CA PRO A 120 -0.53 5.93 10.31
C PRO A 120 -1.95 6.54 10.24
N PRO A 121 -2.81 6.31 11.26
CA PRO A 121 -4.22 6.70 11.22
C PRO A 121 -4.47 8.17 10.89
N LYS A 122 -3.63 9.07 11.42
CA LYS A 122 -3.68 10.52 11.15
C LYS A 122 -3.45 10.92 9.68
N LEU A 123 -2.89 10.04 8.87
CA LEU A 123 -2.71 10.19 7.42
C LEU A 123 -3.66 9.28 6.62
N ALA A 124 -4.46 8.47 7.30
CA ALA A 124 -5.49 7.57 6.77
C ALA A 124 -6.89 8.08 7.16
N TYR A 125 -7.69 7.25 7.84
CA TYR A 125 -9.08 7.55 8.21
C TYR A 125 -9.25 8.16 9.62
N GLY A 126 -8.17 8.23 10.41
CA GLY A 126 -8.19 8.88 11.72
C GLY A 126 -8.84 8.05 12.84
N PRO A 127 -9.41 8.71 13.86
CA PRO A 127 -9.93 8.04 15.05
C PRO A 127 -11.31 7.41 14.86
N GLU A 128 -11.99 7.71 13.76
CA GLU A 128 -13.31 7.16 13.44
C GLU A 128 -13.18 5.95 12.52
N PRO A 129 -14.10 4.96 12.60
CA PRO A 129 -14.16 3.88 11.63
C PRO A 129 -14.59 4.41 10.25
N ALA A 130 -14.26 3.68 9.19
CA ALA A 130 -14.55 4.07 7.81
C ALA A 130 -15.10 2.92 6.96
N GLY A 131 -15.67 3.28 5.80
CA GLY A 131 -16.30 2.30 4.91
C GLY A 131 -17.54 1.66 5.53
N CYS A 132 -18.32 2.44 6.28
CA CYS A 132 -19.49 1.96 7.01
C CYS A 132 -20.71 1.80 6.10
N PHE A 133 -21.35 0.64 6.16
CA PHE A 133 -22.63 0.36 5.51
C PHE A 133 -23.56 -0.35 6.49
N SER A 134 -24.74 0.21 6.75
CA SER A 134 -25.74 -0.34 7.68
C SER A 134 -25.24 -0.61 9.11
N GLY A 135 -24.25 0.16 9.58
CA GLY A 135 -23.68 0.03 10.93
C GLY A 135 -22.39 -0.81 11.00
N ASP A 136 -22.10 -1.58 9.95
CA ASP A 136 -20.86 -2.36 9.86
C ASP A 136 -19.81 -1.58 9.07
N CYS A 137 -18.63 -1.40 9.67
CA CYS A 137 -17.53 -0.65 9.06
C CYS A 137 -16.37 -1.58 8.69
N ASN A 138 -15.91 -1.50 7.44
CA ASN A 138 -14.84 -2.35 6.95
C ASN A 138 -13.44 -1.89 7.39
N VAL A 139 -13.30 -0.65 7.86
CA VAL A 139 -12.04 -0.11 8.38
C VAL A 139 -12.22 0.31 9.84
N PRO A 140 -11.50 -0.31 10.79
CA PRO A 140 -11.57 0.06 12.20
C PRO A 140 -11.08 1.49 12.46
N ALA A 141 -11.58 2.07 13.56
CA ALA A 141 -11.03 3.29 14.15
C ALA A 141 -9.53 3.14 14.43
N ASN A 142 -8.76 4.22 14.22
CA ASN A 142 -7.31 4.24 14.46
C ASN A 142 -6.52 3.15 13.71
N ALA A 143 -7.02 2.69 12.56
CA ALA A 143 -6.31 1.69 11.76
C ALA A 143 -5.06 2.27 11.07
N THR A 144 -3.91 1.63 11.29
CA THR A 144 -2.72 1.78 10.43
C THR A 144 -2.94 0.96 9.16
N LEU A 145 -2.65 1.55 8.01
CA LEU A 145 -2.85 0.89 6.72
C LEU A 145 -1.52 0.61 6.03
N LEU A 146 -1.34 -0.61 5.54
CA LEU A 146 -0.23 -1.01 4.71
C LEU A 146 -0.67 -1.03 3.25
N TYR A 147 0.06 -0.32 2.38
CA TYR A 147 -0.19 -0.29 0.95
C TYR A 147 1.03 -0.78 0.19
N ASP A 148 0.83 -1.78 -0.68
CA ASP A 148 1.77 -2.09 -1.75
C ASP A 148 1.26 -1.38 -3.01
N ILE A 149 2.10 -0.57 -3.65
CA ILE A 149 1.71 0.28 -4.77
C ILE A 149 2.64 0.01 -5.94
N LEU A 150 2.06 -0.21 -7.12
CA LEU A 150 2.74 -0.10 -8.41
C LEU A 150 2.20 1.14 -9.13
N PHE A 151 3.07 2.12 -9.38
CA PHE A 151 2.69 3.31 -10.13
C PHE A 151 2.71 2.99 -11.64
N VAL A 152 1.53 2.82 -12.24
CA VAL A 152 1.39 2.34 -13.62
C VAL A 152 1.67 3.45 -14.64
N GLY A 153 1.22 4.68 -14.38
CA GLY A 153 1.30 5.75 -15.37
C GLY A 153 0.43 6.94 -15.05
N VAL A 154 0.69 8.05 -15.75
CA VAL A 154 -0.26 9.18 -15.82
C VAL A 154 -1.43 8.78 -16.72
N TYR A 155 -2.65 9.06 -16.29
CA TYR A 155 -3.86 8.76 -17.06
C TYR A 155 -3.96 9.70 -18.27
N LYS A 156 -4.33 9.16 -19.43
CA LYS A 156 -4.51 9.89 -20.69
C LYS A 156 -5.93 9.70 -21.21
#